data_AF-A0A7U2F9I5-F1
#
_entry.id   AF-A0A7U2F9I5-F1
#
_cell.length_a   1.000
_cell.length_b   1.000
_cell.length_c   1.000
_cell.angle_alpha   90.00
_cell.angle_beta   90.00
_cell.angle_gamma   90.00
#
_symmetry.space_group_name_H-M   'P 1'
#
loop_
_entity.id
_entity.type
_entity.pdbx_description
1 polymer ?
#
loop_
_entity_poly.entity_id
_entity_poly.type
_entity_poly.pdbx_seq_one_letter_code
_entity_poly.pdbx_strand_id
1 'polypeptide(L)'
;MQHQCANVIVAEPGYNWATEHQGTSRVYRIGQELEVEIIRLFTEGTYQELHEYFMPRKAKAMFAAFKELQVAGQEAAEVTSSSQDEGEVAMAVFGIFRRRVLDAKMVESSKVQAKGKGTGKAAA
;
A
#
# COMPACT_ATOMS: atom_id res chain seq x y z
N MET A 1 -1.38 35.96 10.33
CA MET A 1 -0.22 35.16 9.89
C MET A 1 -0.62 33.70 10.02
N GLN A 2 -0.80 32.97 8.92
CA GLN A 2 -1.07 31.53 8.98
C GLN A 2 0.28 30.83 9.14
N HIS A 3 0.47 30.11 10.25
CA HIS A 3 1.65 29.28 10.43
C HIS A 3 1.47 28.02 9.60
N GLN A 4 2.30 27.85 8.57
CA GLN A 4 2.39 26.62 7.80
C GLN A 4 3.51 25.75 8.38
N CYS A 5 3.24 24.44 8.50
CA CYS A 5 4.24 23.45 8.82
C CYS A 5 4.88 22.97 7.52
N ALA A 6 6.21 22.90 7.47
CA ALA A 6 6.97 22.38 6.33
C ALA A 6 7.75 21.10 6.68
N ASN A 7 7.93 20.80 7.97
CA ASN A 7 8.77 19.70 8.41
C ASN A 7 7.92 18.58 9.02
N VAL A 8 8.12 17.35 8.56
CA VAL A 8 7.51 16.15 9.14
C VAL A 8 8.60 15.27 9.73
N ILE A 9 8.52 15.03 11.04
CA ILE A 9 9.43 14.13 11.73
C ILE A 9 8.72 12.80 11.94
N VAL A 10 9.23 11.76 11.28
CA VAL A 10 8.82 10.36 11.51
C VAL A 10 9.76 9.81 12.58
N ALA A 11 9.28 9.78 13.83
CA ALA A 11 10.09 9.40 14.98
C ALA A 11 10.41 7.90 15.06
N GLU A 12 9.56 7.06 14.45
CA GLU A 12 9.74 5.61 14.41
C GLU A 12 9.18 5.05 13.09
N PRO A 13 9.88 4.10 12.44
CA PRO A 13 9.37 3.43 11.26
C PRO A 13 8.20 2.49 11.60
N GLY A 14 7.07 2.73 10.97
CA GLY A 14 5.93 1.84 10.96
C GLY A 14 6.09 0.65 10.00
N TYR A 15 5.17 -0.32 10.13
CA TYR A 15 5.19 -1.55 9.32
C TYR A 15 4.55 -1.40 7.94
N ASN A 16 3.73 -0.36 7.76
CA ASN A 16 2.88 -0.16 6.58
C ASN A 16 3.17 1.19 5.92
N TRP A 17 3.81 1.13 4.74
CA TRP A 17 4.17 2.31 3.96
C TRP A 17 3.00 3.26 3.71
N ALA A 18 1.82 2.73 3.37
CA ALA A 18 0.66 3.56 3.06
C ALA A 18 0.20 4.41 4.26
N THR A 19 0.33 3.88 5.48
CA THR A 19 -0.03 4.60 6.70
C THR A 19 0.90 5.79 6.93
N GLU A 20 2.21 5.58 6.78
CA GLU A 20 3.19 6.67 6.90
C GLU A 20 3.04 7.71 5.79
N HIS A 21 2.83 7.25 4.55
CA HIS A 21 2.61 8.14 3.43
C HIS A 21 1.34 8.98 3.60
N GLN A 22 0.26 8.40 4.12
CA GLN A 22 -0.95 9.14 4.46
C GLN A 22 -0.71 10.17 5.58
N GLY A 23 0.16 9.85 6.53
CA GLY A 23 0.59 10.78 7.59
C GLY A 23 1.37 11.97 7.03
N THR A 24 2.40 11.72 6.22
CA THR A 24 3.22 12.79 5.61
C THR A 24 2.41 13.65 4.63
N SER A 25 1.42 13.07 3.96
CA SER A 25 0.49 13.77 3.05
C SER A 25 -0.42 14.78 3.77
N ARG A 26 -0.43 14.83 5.11
CA ARG A 26 -1.11 15.91 5.85
C ARG A 26 -0.40 17.25 5.73
N VAL A 27 0.91 17.21 5.46
CA VAL A 27 1.76 18.39 5.24
C VAL A 27 2.10 18.56 3.77
N TYR A 28 2.49 17.46 3.09
CA TYR A 28 2.73 17.46 1.64
C TYR A 28 1.39 17.33 0.88
N ARG A 29 0.78 18.47 0.55
CA ARG A 29 -0.53 18.53 -0.11
C ARG A 29 -0.69 19.77 -0.99
N ILE A 30 -1.71 19.75 -1.83
CA ILE A 30 -2.11 20.92 -2.63
C ILE A 30 -2.33 22.13 -1.71
N GLY A 31 -1.73 23.27 -2.07
CA GLY A 31 -1.80 24.51 -1.29
C GLY A 31 -0.69 24.67 -0.24
N GLN A 32 0.25 23.72 -0.14
CA GLN A 32 1.51 23.94 0.55
C GLN A 32 2.43 24.80 -0.34
N GLU A 33 2.96 25.88 0.21
CA GLU A 33 3.82 26.82 -0.52
C GLU A 33 5.29 26.66 -0.16
N LEU A 34 5.58 26.14 1.02
CA LEU A 34 6.94 25.90 1.50
C LEU A 34 7.45 24.53 1.04
N GLU A 35 8.76 24.43 0.83
CA GLU A 35 9.41 23.15 0.56
C GLU A 35 9.23 22.23 1.77
N VAL A 36 8.67 21.03 1.54
CA VAL A 36 8.38 20.08 2.62
C VAL A 36 9.55 19.13 2.83
N GLU A 37 10.07 19.09 4.05
CA GLU A 37 11.11 18.15 4.47
C GLU A 37 10.50 17.01 5.28
N ILE A 38 10.80 15.76 4.88
CA ILE A 38 10.39 14.56 5.63
C ILE A 38 11.65 13.93 6.24
N ILE A 39 11.79 14.06 7.56
CA ILE A 39 12.92 13.57 8.33
C ILE A 39 12.51 12.25 9.00
N ARG A 40 13.17 11.17 8.62
CA ARG A 40 12.96 9.84 9.21
C ARG A 40 14.06 9.55 10.22
N LEU A 41 13.67 9.32 11.47
CA LEU A 41 14.57 8.94 12.55
C LEU A 41 14.50 7.43 12.76
N PHE A 42 15.65 6.80 12.88
CA PHE A 42 15.77 5.39 13.24
C PHE A 42 17.08 5.18 14.02
N THR A 43 17.11 4.13 14.82
CA THR A 43 18.30 3.75 15.58
C THR A 43 19.14 2.77 14.77
N GLU A 44 20.37 3.16 14.45
CA GLU A 44 21.33 2.32 13.72
C GLU A 44 21.65 1.03 14.48
N GLY A 45 21.92 -0.05 13.75
CA GLY A 45 22.25 -1.36 14.33
C GLY A 45 21.06 -2.05 15.01
N THR A 46 19.84 -1.54 14.85
CA THR A 46 18.62 -2.13 15.41
C THR A 46 17.65 -2.58 14.31
N TYR A 47 16.54 -3.21 14.73
CA TYR A 47 15.48 -3.60 13.81
C TYR A 47 14.87 -2.41 13.02
N GLN A 48 15.00 -1.18 13.53
CA GLN A 48 14.47 0.01 12.87
C GLN A 48 15.19 0.28 11.54
N GLU A 49 16.51 0.08 11.49
CA GLU A 49 17.30 0.20 10.26
C GLU A 49 16.87 -0.85 9.22
N LEU A 50 16.61 -2.08 9.65
CA LEU A 50 16.04 -3.13 8.78
C LEU A 50 14.65 -2.73 8.27
N HIS A 51 13.79 -2.17 9.12
CA HIS A 51 12.47 -1.69 8.70
C HIS A 51 12.56 -0.63 7.61
N GLU A 52 13.40 0.38 7.79
CA GLU A 52 13.63 1.42 6.79
C GLU A 52 14.17 0.83 5.47
N TYR A 53 15.05 -0.17 5.56
CA TYR A 53 15.54 -0.88 4.37
C TYR A 53 14.46 -1.69 3.62
N PHE A 54 13.54 -2.35 4.34
CA PHE A 54 12.50 -3.19 3.73
C PHE A 54 11.26 -2.43 3.28
N MET A 55 11.01 -1.24 3.81
CA MET A 55 9.87 -0.40 3.49
C MET A 55 9.75 -0.06 1.98
N PRO A 56 10.83 0.38 1.30
CA PRO A 56 10.81 0.59 -0.15
C PRO A 56 10.50 -0.68 -0.96
N ARG A 57 10.88 -1.86 -0.46
CA ARG A 57 10.58 -3.14 -1.15
C ARG A 57 9.09 -3.45 -1.14
N LYS A 58 8.40 -3.16 -0.03
CA LYS A 58 6.93 -3.25 0.05
C LYS A 58 6.26 -2.21 -0.84
N ALA A 59 6.76 -0.97 -0.82
CA ALA A 59 6.25 0.10 -1.68
C ALA A 59 6.40 -0.26 -3.17
N LYS A 60 7.54 -0.82 -3.59
CA LYS A 60 7.78 -1.25 -4.97
C LYS A 60 6.75 -2.28 -5.44
N ALA A 61 6.41 -3.27 -4.61
CA ALA A 61 5.39 -4.25 -4.94
C ALA A 61 3.98 -3.63 -5.05
N MET A 62 3.67 -2.66 -4.19
CA MET A 62 2.42 -1.89 -4.25
C MET A 62 2.35 -1.04 -5.53
N PHE A 63 3.39 -0.28 -5.85
CA PHE A 63 3.45 0.55 -7.05
C PHE A 63 3.52 -0.27 -8.35
N ALA A 64 4.15 -1.45 -8.33
CA ALA A 64 4.07 -2.38 -9.45
C ALA A 64 2.62 -2.82 -9.69
N ALA A 65 1.86 -3.13 -8.63
CA ALA A 65 0.44 -3.43 -8.77
C ALA A 65 -0.35 -2.22 -9.32
N PHE A 66 -0.08 -0.99 -8.86
CA PHE A 66 -0.70 0.22 -9.42
C PHE A 66 -0.37 0.43 -10.89
N LYS A 67 0.86 0.18 -11.32
CA LYS A 67 1.27 0.28 -12.73
C LYS A 67 0.50 -0.73 -13.60
N GLU A 68 0.44 -1.99 -13.17
CA GLU A 68 -0.35 -3.02 -13.88
C GLU A 68 -1.84 -2.67 -13.91
N LEU A 69 -2.36 -2.07 -12.85
CA LEU A 69 -3.76 -1.63 -12.74
C LEU A 69 -4.04 -0.44 -13.67
N GLN A 70 -3.09 0.48 -13.81
CA GLN A 70 -3.17 1.59 -14.76
C GLN A 70 -3.14 1.09 -16.22
N VAL A 71 -2.26 0.13 -16.53
CA VAL A 71 -2.21 -0.51 -17.85
C VAL A 71 -3.52 -1.25 -18.14
N ALA A 72 -4.00 -2.07 -17.22
CA ALA A 72 -5.28 -2.76 -17.35
C ALA A 72 -6.46 -1.78 -17.51
N GLY A 73 -6.42 -0.63 -16.83
CA GLY A 73 -7.43 0.42 -16.98
C GLY A 73 -7.39 1.10 -18.36
N GLN A 74 -6.21 1.29 -18.94
CA GLN A 74 -6.05 1.79 -20.32
C GLN A 74 -6.57 0.76 -21.34
N GLU A 75 -6.18 -0.51 -21.19
CA GLU A 75 -6.67 -1.62 -22.03
C GLU A 75 -8.19 -1.77 -21.92
N ALA A 76 -8.74 -1.67 -20.71
CA ALA A 76 -10.19 -1.70 -20.49
C ALA A 76 -10.87 -0.51 -21.19
N ALA A 77 -10.33 0.71 -21.06
CA ALA A 77 -10.89 1.90 -21.72
C ALA A 77 -10.87 1.80 -23.26
N GLU A 78 -9.88 1.13 -23.84
CA GLU A 78 -9.83 0.81 -25.27
C GLU A 78 -10.92 -0.23 -25.66
N VAL A 79 -11.29 -1.13 -24.75
CA VAL A 79 -12.31 -2.17 -24.95
C VAL A 79 -13.74 -1.70 -24.57
N THR A 80 -13.91 -0.66 -23.75
CA THR A 80 -15.20 -0.15 -23.22
C THR A 80 -16.07 0.56 -24.28
N SER A 81 -15.87 0.30 -25.57
CA SER A 81 -16.77 0.76 -26.65
C SER A 81 -18.03 -0.09 -26.81
N SER A 82 -18.19 -1.19 -26.05
CA SER A 82 -19.38 -2.05 -26.11
C SER A 82 -19.79 -2.59 -24.74
N SER A 83 -20.98 -2.17 -24.28
CA SER A 83 -21.83 -2.71 -23.20
C SER A 83 -21.15 -3.58 -22.12
N GLN A 84 -21.05 -3.06 -20.89
CA GLN A 84 -20.59 -3.85 -19.73
C GLN A 84 -21.61 -3.95 -18.61
N ASP A 85 -21.58 -5.11 -17.94
CA ASP A 85 -22.29 -5.45 -16.71
C ASP A 85 -21.71 -4.67 -15.52
N GLU A 86 -22.57 -4.17 -14.62
CA GLU A 86 -22.18 -3.27 -13.52
C GLU A 86 -21.15 -3.92 -12.57
N GLY A 87 -21.19 -5.25 -12.45
CA GLY A 87 -20.24 -6.04 -11.67
C GLY A 87 -18.82 -6.00 -12.23
N GLU A 88 -18.65 -6.02 -13.55
CA GLU A 88 -17.33 -5.95 -14.21
C GLU A 88 -16.70 -4.57 -14.04
N VAL A 89 -17.52 -3.51 -14.12
CA VAL A 89 -17.09 -2.13 -13.88
C VAL A 89 -16.66 -1.93 -12.43
N ALA A 90 -17.43 -2.44 -11.46
CA ALA A 90 -17.07 -2.35 -10.04
C ALA A 90 -15.74 -3.05 -9.74
N MET A 91 -15.54 -4.25 -10.28
CA MET A 91 -14.29 -5.01 -10.11
C MET A 91 -13.09 -4.30 -10.74
N ALA A 92 -13.30 -3.65 -11.89
CA ALA A 92 -12.27 -2.86 -12.54
C ALA A 92 -11.90 -1.59 -11.73
N VAL A 93 -12.90 -0.86 -11.22
CA VAL A 93 -12.71 0.35 -10.41
C VAL A 93 -11.96 0.06 -9.11
N PHE A 94 -12.25 -1.06 -8.44
CA PHE A 94 -11.54 -1.46 -7.22
C PHE A 94 -10.20 -2.15 -7.49
N GLY A 95 -9.79 -2.30 -8.75
CA GLY A 95 -8.51 -2.92 -9.08
C GLY A 95 -8.47 -4.43 -8.85
N ILE A 96 -9.62 -5.08 -8.73
CA ILE A 96 -9.75 -6.50 -8.42
C ILE A 96 -9.67 -7.30 -9.73
N PHE A 97 -8.54 -7.17 -10.42
CA PHE A 97 -8.27 -7.87 -11.70
C PHE A 97 -7.64 -9.25 -11.49
N ARG A 98 -7.35 -9.62 -10.24
CA ARG A 98 -6.66 -10.87 -9.94
C ARG A 98 -7.64 -12.03 -9.97
N ARG A 99 -7.47 -12.93 -10.94
CA ARG A 99 -8.15 -14.24 -11.04
C ARG A 99 -8.15 -15.06 -9.73
N ARG A 100 -7.17 -14.82 -8.85
CA ARG A 100 -7.07 -15.43 -7.51
C ARG A 100 -8.06 -14.87 -6.47
N VAL A 101 -8.50 -13.62 -6.59
CA VAL A 101 -9.52 -13.03 -5.69
C VAL A 101 -10.91 -13.51 -6.10
N LEU A 102 -11.10 -13.82 -7.37
CA LEU A 102 -12.31 -14.41 -7.94
C LEU A 102 -12.48 -15.90 -7.60
N ASP A 103 -11.40 -16.58 -7.21
CA ASP A 103 -11.44 -18.00 -6.84
C ASP A 103 -11.56 -18.15 -5.32
N ALA A 104 -12.81 -18.32 -4.85
CA ALA A 104 -13.13 -18.44 -3.42
C ALA A 104 -12.32 -19.53 -2.71
N LYS A 105 -11.94 -20.60 -3.41
CA LYS A 105 -11.15 -21.71 -2.86
C LYS A 105 -9.71 -21.33 -2.52
N MET A 106 -9.13 -20.37 -3.25
CA MET A 106 -7.78 -19.86 -3.00
C MET A 106 -7.72 -18.87 -1.82
N VAL A 107 -8.83 -18.16 -1.57
CA VAL A 107 -8.96 -17.27 -0.41
C VAL A 107 -9.11 -18.08 0.88
N GLU A 108 -9.81 -19.23 0.83
CA GLU A 108 -9.92 -20.15 1.97
C GLU A 108 -8.59 -20.82 2.35
N SER A 109 -7.78 -21.24 1.38
CA SER A 109 -6.48 -21.87 1.65
C SER A 109 -5.51 -20.93 2.39
N SER A 110 -5.61 -19.62 2.12
CA SER A 110 -4.85 -18.56 2.79
C SER A 110 -5.26 -18.39 4.26
N LYS A 111 -6.55 -18.52 4.58
CA LYS A 111 -7.06 -18.51 5.96
C LYS A 111 -6.63 -19.76 6.74
N VAL A 112 -6.55 -20.92 6.08
CA VAL A 112 -6.08 -22.17 6.69
C VAL A 112 -4.58 -22.11 6.98
N GLN A 113 -3.75 -21.59 6.07
CA GLN A 113 -2.32 -21.37 6.33
C GLN A 113 -2.06 -20.34 7.43
N ALA A 114 -2.87 -19.28 7.52
CA ALA A 114 -2.76 -18.29 8.60
C ALA A 114 -3.15 -18.89 9.97
N LYS A 115 -4.18 -19.75 10.03
CA LYS A 115 -4.54 -20.49 11.25
C LYS A 115 -3.48 -21.53 11.66
N GLY A 116 -2.78 -22.13 10.70
CA GLY A 116 -1.74 -23.14 10.96
C GLY A 116 -0.44 -22.58 11.59
N LYS A 117 -0.17 -21.27 11.46
CA LYS A 117 1.00 -20.63 12.11
C LYS A 117 0.72 -20.11 13.53
N GLY A 118 -0.52 -20.14 13.99
CA GLY A 118 -0.92 -19.69 15.34
C GLY A 118 -0.76 -20.74 16.44
N THR A 119 -0.41 -21.98 16.12
CA THR A 119 -0.23 -23.06 17.10
C THR A 119 1.23 -23.53 17.17
N GLY A 120 2.17 -22.59 17.17
CA GLY A 120 3.49 -22.84 17.74
C GLY A 120 3.37 -22.79 19.26
N LYS A 121 3.04 -23.92 19.88
CA LYS A 121 3.16 -24.11 21.33
C LYS A 121 4.53 -23.62 21.77
N ALA A 122 4.56 -22.74 22.77
CA ALA A 122 5.65 -22.68 23.72
C ALA A 122 5.87 -24.10 24.24
N ALA A 123 6.94 -24.75 23.77
CA ALA A 123 7.50 -25.91 24.44
C ALA A 123 8.43 -25.36 25.52
N ALA A 124 8.13 -25.79 26.74
CA ALA A 124 8.90 -25.56 27.96
C ALA A 124 10.35 -26.04 27.84
#